data_AF-A0A2V5RRI1-F1
#
_entry.id   AF-A0A2V5RRI1-F1
#
_cell.length_a   1.000
_cell.length_b   1.000
_cell.length_c   1.000
_cell.angle_alpha   90.00
_cell.angle_beta   90.00
_cell.angle_gamma   90.00
#
_symmetry.space_group_name_H-M   'P 1'
#
loop_
_entity.id
_entity.type
_entity.pdbx_description
1 polymer ?
#
loop_
_entity_poly.entity_id
_entity_poly.type
_entity_poly.pdbx_seq_one_letter_code
_entity_poly.pdbx_strand_id
1 'polypeptide(L)' 'MKPQSLQEKYAPNNVCWGCGPANPDGLHIRSFAKN' A
#
# COMPACT_ATOMS: atom_id res chain seq x y z
N MET A 1 3.96 18.47 -1.66
CA MET A 1 3.42 17.26 -0.99
C MET A 1 3.38 16.13 -2.00
N LYS A 2 3.81 14.91 -1.63
CA LYS A 2 3.68 13.73 -2.50
C LYS A 2 2.22 13.24 -2.43
N PRO A 3 1.61 12.78 -3.54
CA PRO A 3 0.24 12.22 -3.50
C PRO A 3 0.19 10.98 -2.61
N GLN A 4 -0.96 10.75 -1.96
CA GLN A 4 -1.19 9.56 -1.14
C GLN A 4 -1.32 8.33 -2.05
N SER A 5 -0.70 7.21 -1.67
CA SER A 5 -0.88 5.94 -2.37
C SER A 5 -2.24 5.33 -2.06
N LEU A 6 -2.71 4.41 -2.91
CA LEU A 6 -3.94 3.65 -2.67
C LEU A 6 -3.86 2.84 -1.37
N GLN A 7 -2.67 2.32 -1.06
CA GLN A 7 -2.38 1.59 0.17
C GLN A 7 -2.57 2.49 1.39
N GLU A 8 -1.98 3.69 1.39
CA GLU A 8 -2.09 4.65 2.49
C GLU A 8 -3.55 5.12 2.69
N LYS A 9 -4.34 5.18 1.62
CA LYS A 9 -5.73 5.64 1.67
C LYS A 9 -6.71 4.55 2.11
N TYR A 10 -6.57 3.34 1.60
CA TYR A 10 -7.58 2.28 1.74
C TYR A 10 -7.14 1.09 2.60
N ALA A 11 -5.83 0.91 2.83
CA ALA A 11 -5.29 -0.20 3.60
C ALA A 11 -4.05 0.24 4.41
N PRO A 12 -4.17 1.24 5.30
CA PRO A 12 -3.03 1.88 5.96
C PRO A 12 -2.22 0.95 6.86
N ASN A 13 -2.83 -0.14 7.32
CA ASN A 13 -2.17 -1.15 8.16
C ASN A 13 -1.63 -2.34 7.35
N ASN A 14 -1.83 -2.38 6.03
CA ASN A 14 -1.37 -3.49 5.22
C ASN A 14 0.03 -3.21 4.66
N VAL A 15 0.90 -4.21 4.78
CA VAL A 15 2.26 -4.16 4.21
C VAL A 15 2.26 -4.47 2.71
N CYS A 16 1.35 -5.36 2.29
CA CYS A 16 1.29 -5.84 0.92
C CYS A 16 -0.16 -6.02 0.46
N TRP A 17 -0.44 -5.66 -0.80
CA TRP A 17 -1.68 -6.07 -1.47
C TRP A 17 -1.64 -7.58 -1.73
N GLY A 18 -2.63 -8.31 -1.20
CA GLY A 18 -2.71 -9.77 -1.29
C GLY A 18 -2.29 -10.48 -0.01
N CYS A 19 -1.03 -10.31 0.44
CA CYS A 19 -0.56 -10.96 1.67
C CYS A 19 -1.09 -10.31 2.96
N GLY A 20 -1.57 -9.06 2.88
CA GLY A 20 -2.06 -8.32 4.04
C GLY A 20 -0.96 -7.94 5.04
N PRO A 21 -1.30 -7.66 6.31
CA PRO A 21 -0.34 -7.26 7.34
C PRO A 21 0.55 -8.40 7.85
N ALA A 22 0.22 -9.66 7.55
CA ALA A 22 0.89 -10.83 8.11
C ALA A 22 2.28 -11.10 7.51
N ASN A 23 2.66 -10.42 6.42
CA ASN A 23 3.98 -10.56 5.80
C ASN A 23 4.76 -9.23 5.88
N PRO A 24 5.60 -9.04 6.92
CA PRO A 24 6.42 -7.84 7.07
C PRO A 24 7.47 -7.68 5.95
N ASP A 25 7.83 -8.78 5.29
CA ASP A 25 8.78 -8.83 4.17
C ASP A 25 8.10 -8.67 2.81
N GLY A 26 6.85 -8.20 2.78
CA GLY A 26 6.12 -7.92 1.54
C GLY A 26 6.85 -6.91 0.65
N LEU A 27 6.36 -6.69 -0.57
CA LEU A 27 7.05 -5.82 -1.54
C LEU A 27 6.96 -4.31 -1.23
N HIS A 28 6.19 -3.90 -0.21
CA HIS A 28 5.97 -2.49 0.17
C HIS A 28 5.57 -1.59 -1.02
N ILE A 29 4.83 -2.15 -1.99
CA ILE A 29 4.45 -1.45 -3.22
C ILE A 29 3.53 -0.27 -2.89
N ARG A 30 3.78 0.86 -3.56
CA ARG A 30 2.95 2.06 -3.51
C ARG A 30 2.33 2.32 -4.88
N SER A 31 1.01 2.22 -4.96
CA SER A 31 0.24 2.44 -6.18
C SER A 31 -0.39 3.83 -6.14
N PHE A 32 -0.30 4.57 -7.24
CA PHE A 32 -0.89 5.91 -7.35
C PHE A 32 -1.92 5.90 -8.49
N ALA A 33 -3.12 6.41 -8.23
CA ALA A 33 -4.14 6.52 -9.27
C ALA A 33 -3.65 7.46 -10.37
N LYS A 34 -3.65 6.98 -11.62
CA LYS A 34 -3.41 7.80 -12.80
C LYS A 34 -4.76 8.06 -13.43
N ASN A 35 -5.19 9.32 -13.41
CA ASN A 35 -6.31 9.79 -14.22
C ASN A 35 -5.77 10.27 -15.58
#